data_AF-A0AAW7YEW3-F1
#
_entry.id   AF-A0AAW7YEW3-F1
#
_cell.length_a   1.000
_cell.length_b   1.000
_cell.length_c   1.000
_cell.angle_alpha   90.00
_cell.angle_beta   90.00
_cell.angle_gamma   90.00
#
_symmetry.space_group_name_H-M   'P 1'
#
loop_
_entity.id
_entity.type
_entity.pdbx_description
1 polymer ?
#
loop_
_entity_poly.entity_id
_entity_poly.type
_entity_poly.pdbx_seq_one_letter_code
_entity_poly.pdbx_strand_id
1 'polypeptide(L)'
;GCLVPLSKAVSPKQATKAPSGAAVSSLPLHVVDVPLEKSVTADYMANYAYFEAKKSLSLSRELRQEGDHQTAVFLLNDAIELRRVYQAFTKAIDVMGGL
;
A
#
# COMPACT_ATOMS: atom_id res chain seq x y z
N GLY A 1 -49.85 20.32 32.69
CA GLY A 1 -48.59 19.96 33.35
C GLY A 1 -47.49 20.72 32.65
N CYS A 2 -46.92 21.72 33.33
CA CYS A 2 -45.85 22.58 32.82
C CYS A 2 -44.50 21.86 32.81
N LEU A 3 -43.64 22.38 31.93
CA LEU A 3 -42.32 21.92 31.52
C LEU A 3 -41.15 22.39 32.43
N VAL A 4 -40.00 21.69 32.27
CA VAL A 4 -38.55 22.01 32.55
C VAL A 4 -38.12 22.10 34.05
N PRO A 5 -36.84 21.87 34.47
CA PRO A 5 -35.60 21.87 33.67
C PRO A 5 -34.42 20.91 33.99
N LEU A 6 -33.45 20.99 33.06
CA LEU A 6 -32.04 20.58 33.06
C LEU A 6 -31.30 20.54 34.41
N SER A 7 -30.45 19.54 34.57
CA SER A 7 -29.26 19.64 35.43
C SER A 7 -28.07 18.84 34.87
N LYS A 8 -26.91 19.49 34.92
CA LYS A 8 -25.58 19.10 34.40
C LYS A 8 -24.94 17.96 35.20
N ALA A 9 -24.10 17.15 34.55
CA ALA A 9 -22.90 16.51 35.13
C ALA A 9 -21.96 16.13 33.95
N VAL A 10 -20.82 16.77 33.70
CA VAL A 10 -19.51 16.64 34.38
C VAL A 10 -19.03 15.18 34.49
N SER A 11 -17.99 14.87 33.71
CA SER A 11 -17.32 13.58 33.44
C SER A 11 -16.77 12.83 34.67
N PRO A 12 -16.39 11.54 34.55
CA PRO A 12 -14.94 11.28 34.47
C PRO A 12 -14.50 10.11 33.58
N LYS A 13 -13.28 10.24 33.07
CA LYS A 13 -12.41 9.18 32.54
C LYS A 13 -12.43 7.94 33.44
N GLN A 14 -12.64 6.75 32.88
CA GLN A 14 -12.06 5.53 33.44
C GLN A 14 -11.04 4.97 32.46
N ALA A 15 -9.78 5.19 32.82
CA ALA A 15 -8.63 4.52 32.28
C ALA A 15 -8.63 3.08 32.81
N THR A 16 -8.80 2.10 31.92
CA THR A 16 -8.43 0.72 32.22
C THR A 16 -6.90 0.68 32.28
N LYS A 17 -6.35 0.61 33.49
CA LYS A 17 -4.91 0.40 33.72
C LYS A 17 -4.50 -0.95 33.12
N ALA A 18 -3.64 -0.94 32.11
CA ALA A 18 -2.75 -2.05 31.80
C ALA A 18 -1.47 -1.91 32.66
N PRO A 19 -0.88 -3.03 33.11
CA PRO A 19 0.14 -3.02 34.15
C PRO A 19 1.47 -2.38 33.70
N SER A 20 2.04 -1.70 34.69
CA SER A 20 3.40 -1.18 34.79
C SER A 20 4.48 -2.19 34.38
N GLY A 21 5.47 -1.73 33.62
CA GLY A 21 6.83 -2.30 33.68
C GLY A 21 7.44 -2.72 32.35
N ALA A 22 7.79 -1.75 31.51
CA ALA A 22 8.97 -1.85 30.64
C ALA A 22 9.51 -0.44 30.47
N ALA A 23 10.72 -0.17 30.94
CA ALA A 23 11.45 1.04 30.63
C ALA A 23 11.83 0.99 29.14
N VAL A 24 10.88 1.32 28.28
CA VAL A 24 11.17 1.57 26.87
C VAL A 24 11.69 2.99 26.84
N SER A 25 13.00 3.13 26.62
CA SER A 25 13.63 4.39 26.28
C SER A 25 12.72 5.14 25.30
N SER A 26 12.14 6.26 25.75
CA SER A 26 11.44 7.20 24.88
C SER A 26 12.49 7.93 24.05
N LEU A 27 13.21 7.19 23.21
CA LEU A 27 13.79 7.77 22.01
C LEU A 27 12.58 8.33 21.25
N PRO A 28 12.50 9.65 21.01
CA PRO A 28 11.51 10.15 20.08
C PRO A 28 11.79 9.39 18.78
N LEU A 29 10.87 8.52 18.37
CA LEU A 29 10.75 8.13 16.99
C LEU A 29 10.55 9.46 16.28
N HIS A 30 11.64 10.02 15.76
CA HIS A 30 11.54 11.07 14.78
C HIS A 30 10.70 10.45 13.67
N VAL A 31 9.42 10.80 13.64
CA VAL A 31 8.55 10.54 12.50
C VAL A 31 9.13 11.42 11.42
N VAL A 32 10.11 10.87 10.71
CA VAL A 32 10.60 11.43 9.48
C VAL A 32 9.49 11.12 8.50
N ASP A 33 8.53 12.04 8.40
CA ASP A 33 7.61 12.07 7.27
C ASP A 33 8.49 12.32 6.05
N VAL A 34 8.94 11.24 5.40
CA VAL A 34 9.56 11.34 4.08
C VAL A 34 8.41 11.72 3.16
N PRO A 35 8.37 12.95 2.60
CA PRO A 35 7.32 13.31 1.67
C PRO A 35 7.51 12.44 0.43
N LEU A 36 6.71 11.39 0.32
CA LEU A 36 6.62 10.60 -0.90
C LEU A 36 5.97 11.49 -1.94
N GLU A 37 6.79 12.04 -2.83
CA GLU A 37 6.29 12.73 -4.01
C GLU A 37 5.47 11.70 -4.80
N LYS A 38 4.15 11.91 -4.86
CA LYS A 38 3.20 10.91 -5.37
C LYS A 38 3.45 10.60 -6.85
N SER A 39 3.89 11.60 -7.62
CA SER A 39 4.35 11.49 -9.00
C SER A 39 5.55 10.54 -9.11
N VAL A 40 6.61 10.79 -8.34
CA VAL A 40 7.84 9.96 -8.35
C VAL A 40 7.55 8.53 -7.91
N THR A 41 6.71 8.37 -6.89
CA THR A 41 6.31 7.04 -6.41
C THR A 41 5.50 6.31 -7.48
N ALA A 42 4.56 6.98 -8.15
CA ALA A 42 3.77 6.39 -9.21
C ALA A 42 4.64 6.02 -10.42
N ASP A 43 5.61 6.86 -10.79
CA ASP A 43 6.57 6.58 -11.87
C ASP A 43 7.46 5.38 -11.54
N TYR A 44 8.00 5.33 -10.32
CA TYR A 44 8.75 4.15 -9.86
C TYR A 44 7.91 2.88 -9.94
N MET A 45 6.68 2.91 -9.42
CA MET A 45 5.79 1.74 -9.43
C MET A 45 5.39 1.32 -10.85
N ALA A 46 5.18 2.27 -11.76
CA ALA A 46 4.96 1.98 -13.17
C ALA A 46 6.17 1.25 -13.77
N ASN A 47 7.36 1.81 -13.64
CA ASN A 47 8.58 1.23 -14.20
C ASN A 47 8.88 -0.15 -13.60
N TYR A 48 8.67 -0.32 -12.30
CA TYR A 48 8.83 -1.60 -11.63
C TYR A 48 7.85 -2.65 -12.16
N ALA A 49 6.56 -2.33 -12.26
CA ALA A 49 5.54 -3.22 -12.81
C ALA A 49 5.84 -3.62 -14.26
N TYR A 50 6.31 -2.68 -15.09
CA TYR A 50 6.73 -2.96 -16.45
C TYR A 50 7.93 -3.90 -16.53
N PHE A 51 8.92 -3.73 -15.65
CA PHE A 51 10.08 -4.61 -15.57
C PHE A 51 9.66 -6.03 -15.18
N GLU A 52 8.88 -6.20 -14.10
CA GLU A 52 8.43 -7.51 -13.64
C GLU A 52 7.53 -8.19 -14.68
N ALA A 53 6.66 -7.45 -15.38
CA ALA A 53 5.83 -8.03 -16.45
C ALA A 53 6.67 -8.68 -17.56
N LYS A 54 7.76 -8.02 -17.99
CA LYS A 54 8.68 -8.59 -18.99
C LYS A 54 9.40 -9.81 -18.47
N LYS A 55 9.80 -9.79 -17.19
CA LYS A 55 10.48 -10.90 -16.52
C LYS A 55 9.56 -12.12 -16.43
N SER A 56 8.34 -11.96 -15.89
CA SER A 56 7.34 -13.04 -15.83
C SER A 56 7.03 -13.62 -17.22
N LEU A 57 6.97 -12.78 -18.26
CA LEU A 57 6.81 -13.26 -19.64
C LEU A 57 8.02 -14.07 -20.16
N SER A 58 9.26 -13.68 -19.81
CA SER A 58 10.46 -14.44 -20.19
C SER A 58 10.45 -15.82 -19.52
N LEU A 59 10.26 -15.86 -18.19
CA LEU A 59 10.22 -17.12 -17.45
C LEU A 59 9.07 -18.03 -17.92
N SER A 60 7.91 -17.46 -18.23
CA SER A 60 6.79 -18.21 -18.80
C SER A 60 7.18 -18.93 -20.09
N ARG A 61 7.98 -18.29 -20.96
CA ARG A 61 8.46 -18.90 -22.21
C ARG A 61 9.47 -20.01 -21.96
N GLU A 62 10.38 -19.81 -21.02
CA GLU A 62 11.40 -20.80 -20.61
C GLU A 62 10.72 -22.06 -20.05
N LEU A 63 9.84 -21.90 -19.05
CA LEU A 63 9.12 -23.03 -18.45
C LEU A 63 8.23 -23.77 -19.45
N ARG A 64 7.64 -23.06 -20.42
CA ARG A 64 6.90 -23.70 -21.50
C ARG A 64 7.79 -24.60 -22.35
N GLN A 65 9.03 -24.21 -22.62
CA GLN A 65 10.00 -25.03 -23.38
C GLN A 65 10.47 -26.24 -22.56
N GLU A 66 10.55 -26.10 -21.25
CA GLU A 66 10.91 -27.17 -20.31
C GLU A 66 9.76 -28.16 -20.04
N GLY A 67 8.55 -27.85 -20.51
CA GLY A 67 7.36 -28.70 -20.36
C GLY A 67 6.52 -28.39 -19.12
N ASP A 68 6.93 -27.43 -18.28
CA ASP A 68 6.11 -26.94 -17.17
C ASP A 68 5.08 -25.92 -17.67
N HIS A 69 4.02 -26.44 -18.27
CA HIS A 69 2.94 -25.63 -18.81
C HIS A 69 2.08 -24.96 -17.74
N GLN A 70 1.94 -25.57 -16.56
CA GLN A 70 1.10 -25.02 -15.49
C GLN A 70 1.72 -23.75 -14.91
N THR A 71 2.99 -23.80 -14.56
CA THR A 71 3.71 -22.63 -14.04
C THR A 71 3.88 -21.58 -15.13
N ALA A 72 4.11 -21.99 -16.38
CA ALA A 72 4.18 -21.06 -17.51
C ALA A 72 2.87 -20.25 -17.67
N VAL A 73 1.70 -20.87 -17.56
CA VAL A 73 0.40 -20.19 -17.64
C VAL A 73 0.19 -19.26 -16.45
N PHE A 74 0.58 -19.67 -15.24
CA PHE A 74 0.53 -18.81 -14.06
C PHE A 74 1.34 -17.53 -14.27
N LEU A 75 2.60 -17.65 -14.73
CA LEU A 75 3.46 -16.50 -15.00
C LEU A 75 2.96 -15.63 -16.15
N LEU A 76 2.29 -16.23 -17.14
CA LEU A 76 1.66 -15.47 -18.22
C LEU A 76 0.51 -14.59 -17.69
N ASN A 77 -0.31 -15.14 -16.79
CA ASN A 77 -1.37 -14.36 -16.13
C ASN A 77 -0.78 -13.26 -15.25
N ASP A 78 0.28 -13.56 -14.50
CA ASP A 78 1.00 -12.57 -13.69
C ASP A 78 1.54 -11.40 -14.53
N ALA A 79 2.15 -11.70 -15.69
CA ALA A 79 2.60 -10.67 -16.63
C ALA A 79 1.45 -9.78 -17.14
N ILE A 80 0.24 -10.34 -17.32
CA ILE A 80 -0.95 -9.57 -17.72
C ILE A 80 -1.40 -8.63 -16.60
N GLU A 81 -1.45 -9.11 -15.36
CA GLU A 81 -1.84 -8.27 -14.21
C GLU A 81 -0.82 -7.17 -13.97
N LEU A 82 0.48 -7.46 -14.03
CA LEU A 82 1.55 -6.46 -13.90
C LEU A 82 1.46 -5.39 -15.00
N ARG A 83 1.08 -5.77 -16.23
CA ARG A 83 0.83 -4.80 -17.31
C ARG A 83 -0.35 -3.88 -17.00
N ARG A 84 -1.41 -4.38 -16.35
CA ARG A 84 -2.54 -3.55 -15.90
C ARG A 84 -2.12 -2.59 -14.80
N VAL A 85 -1.29 -3.05 -13.86
CA VAL A 85 -0.71 -2.20 -12.80
C VAL A 85 0.12 -1.07 -13.41
N TYR A 86 0.99 -1.38 -14.38
CA TYR A 86 1.73 -0.37 -15.13
C TYR A 86 0.79 0.69 -15.74
N GLN A 87 -0.22 0.26 -16.49
CA GLN A 87 -1.20 1.16 -17.11
C GLN A 87 -1.94 2.04 -16.09
N ALA A 88 -2.30 1.47 -14.93
CA ALA A 88 -2.97 2.21 -13.87
C ALA A 88 -2.07 3.32 -13.29
N PHE A 89 -0.79 3.02 -13.06
CA PHE A 89 0.16 4.02 -12.56
C PHE A 89 0.50 5.08 -13.61
N THR A 90 0.71 4.71 -14.88
CA THR A 90 0.93 5.68 -15.96
C THR A 90 -0.25 6.66 -16.07
N LYS A 91 -1.49 6.14 -16.03
CA LYS A 91 -2.68 6.99 -16.02
C LYS A 91 -2.77 7.88 -14.79
N ALA A 92 -2.33 7.39 -13.62
CA ALA A 92 -2.29 8.20 -12.41
C ALA A 92 -1.30 9.37 -12.53
N ILE A 93 -0.14 9.16 -13.16
CA ILE A 93 0.85 10.20 -13.45
C ILE A 93 0.24 11.28 -14.36
N ASP A 94 -0.44 10.87 -15.43
CA ASP A 94 -1.10 11.81 -16.36
C ASP A 94 -2.13 12.71 -15.64
N VAL A 95 -2.94 12.14 -14.75
CA VAL A 95 -3.97 12.87 -13.98
C VAL A 95 -3.34 13.81 -12.94
N MET A 96 -2.18 13.46 -12.39
CA MET A 96 -1.47 14.30 -11.42
C MET A 96 -0.72 15.47 -12.07
N GLY A 97 -0.81 15.61 -13.41
CA GLY A 97 -0.11 16.66 -14.14
C GLY A 97 1.38 16.37 -14.26
N GLY A 98 1.73 15.11 -14.55
CA GLY A 98 3.11 14.64 -14.69
C GLY A 98 4.05 15.64 -15.37
N LEU A 99 5.25 15.76 -14.80
CA LEU A 99 6.33 16.73 -15.10
C LEU A 99 6.42 17.19 -16.55
#